data_AF-A0A286UIL3-F1
#
_entry.id   AF-A0A286UIL3-F1
#
_cell.length_a   1.000
_cell.length_b   1.000
_cell.length_c   1.000
_cell.angle_alpha   90.00
_cell.angle_beta   90.00
_cell.angle_gamma   90.00
#
_symmetry.space_group_name_H-M   'P 1'
#
loop_
_entity.id
_entity.type
_entity.pdbx_description
1 polymer ?
#
loop_
_entity_poly.entity_id
_entity_poly.type
_entity_poly.pdbx_seq_one_letter_code
_entity_poly.pdbx_strand_id
1 'polypeptide(L)'
;MFFLFLIDEYTDVESGPNVQKIFDIIIDALENPEKPRPKDENILGEVARQFWVNASKIASSSSQLHFLRDVTDYLHSVVQEAEDRDNEIIYSVESYFETRRGNVGVRPCFFPFELELDLPDEVVYHPVILELAFCVVDLVTLNNDIVSYNKEQAIGDNFQNVLNVVMHNMETDLEGAIQWAVGHHDRINKNFSKV
;
A
#
# COMPACT_ATOMS: atom_id res chain seq x y z
N MET A 1 0.91 10.28 -5.26
CA MET A 1 -0.39 9.95 -4.64
C MET A 1 -1.42 9.47 -5.67
N PHE A 2 -1.87 10.27 -6.65
CA PHE A 2 -2.87 9.81 -7.63
C PHE A 2 -2.50 8.55 -8.41
N PHE A 3 -1.21 8.31 -8.65
CA PHE A 3 -0.73 7.08 -9.28
C PHE A 3 -1.17 5.82 -8.51
N LEU A 4 -1.02 5.82 -7.17
CA LEU A 4 -1.36 4.66 -6.34
C LEU A 4 -2.86 4.46 -6.24
N PHE A 5 -3.64 5.53 -6.04
CA PHE A 5 -5.10 5.44 -6.06
C PHE A 5 -5.66 4.87 -7.38
N LEU A 6 -5.00 5.14 -8.51
CA LEU A 6 -5.41 4.56 -9.79
C LEU A 6 -5.09 3.07 -9.86
N ILE A 7 -4.03 2.61 -9.20
CA ILE A 7 -3.73 1.17 -9.12
C ILE A 7 -4.87 0.48 -8.37
N ASP A 8 -5.18 0.94 -7.16
CA ASP A 8 -6.26 0.40 -6.32
C ASP A 8 -7.60 0.32 -7.08
N GLU A 9 -8.01 1.41 -7.76
CA GLU A 9 -9.27 1.45 -8.52
C GLU A 9 -9.38 0.36 -9.61
N TYR A 10 -8.25 -0.06 -10.18
CA TYR A 10 -8.22 -1.13 -11.18
C TYR A 10 -7.97 -2.51 -10.57
N THR A 11 -7.35 -2.62 -9.39
CA THR A 11 -6.99 -3.91 -8.78
C THR A 11 -8.04 -4.43 -7.79
N ASP A 12 -8.80 -3.55 -7.14
CA ASP A 12 -9.80 -3.93 -6.13
C ASP A 12 -10.97 -4.73 -6.74
N VAL A 13 -11.25 -4.52 -8.02
CA VAL A 13 -12.35 -5.18 -8.76
C VAL A 13 -11.92 -6.37 -9.62
N GLU A 14 -10.62 -6.68 -9.65
CA GLU A 14 -10.04 -7.74 -10.48
C GLU A 14 -9.67 -8.98 -9.67
N SER A 15 -9.54 -10.14 -10.34
CA SER A 15 -9.05 -11.36 -9.71
C SER A 15 -7.53 -11.36 -9.55
N GLY A 16 -6.99 -12.15 -8.63
CA GLY A 16 -5.54 -12.31 -8.42
C GLY A 16 -4.74 -12.50 -9.72
N PRO A 17 -5.13 -13.43 -10.62
CA PRO A 17 -4.46 -13.60 -11.91
C PRO A 17 -4.52 -12.39 -12.85
N ASN A 18 -5.55 -11.55 -12.75
CA ASN A 18 -5.64 -10.31 -13.53
C ASN A 18 -4.85 -9.18 -12.89
N VAL A 19 -4.84 -9.08 -11.55
CA VAL A 19 -3.98 -8.17 -10.80
C VAL A 19 -2.50 -8.47 -11.06
N GLN A 20 -2.10 -9.74 -11.17
CA GLN A 20 -0.73 -10.12 -11.56
C GLN A 20 -0.36 -9.60 -12.97
N LYS A 21 -1.29 -9.59 -13.92
CA LYS A 21 -1.02 -8.99 -15.25
C LYS A 21 -0.85 -7.48 -15.15
N ILE A 22 -1.65 -6.81 -14.32
CA ILE A 22 -1.52 -5.36 -14.05
C ILE A 22 -0.17 -5.07 -13.41
N PHE A 23 0.24 -5.87 -12.42
CA PHE A 23 1.58 -5.84 -11.83
C PHE A 23 2.67 -5.89 -12.91
N ASP A 24 2.63 -6.90 -13.79
CA ASP A 24 3.66 -7.11 -14.81
C ASP A 24 3.75 -5.90 -15.76
N ILE A 25 2.60 -5.32 -16.10
CA ILE A 25 2.49 -4.12 -16.94
C ILE A 25 3.14 -2.91 -16.27
N ILE A 26 2.83 -2.67 -14.99
CA ILE A 26 3.38 -1.53 -14.24
C ILE A 26 4.90 -1.68 -14.09
N ILE A 27 5.38 -2.84 -13.67
CA ILE A 27 6.82 -3.09 -13.50
C ILE A 27 7.56 -2.92 -14.84
N ASP A 28 7.07 -3.50 -15.93
CA ASP A 28 7.68 -3.31 -17.26
C ASP A 28 7.72 -1.83 -17.68
N ALA A 29 6.71 -1.03 -17.30
CA ALA A 29 6.68 0.41 -17.58
C ALA A 29 7.66 1.23 -16.73
N LEU A 30 7.87 0.84 -15.47
CA LEU A 30 8.86 1.47 -14.58
C LEU A 30 10.29 1.10 -14.98
N GLU A 31 10.54 -0.15 -15.35
CA GLU A 31 11.87 -0.62 -15.76
C GLU A 31 12.25 -0.18 -17.17
N ASN A 32 11.28 -0.06 -18.08
CA ASN A 32 11.51 0.29 -19.48
C ASN A 32 10.73 1.55 -19.90
N PRO A 33 10.98 2.73 -19.31
CA PRO A 33 10.18 3.93 -19.53
C PRO A 33 10.23 4.50 -20.96
N GLU A 34 11.25 4.13 -21.73
CA GLU A 34 11.45 4.51 -23.13
C GLU A 34 10.70 3.60 -24.11
N LYS A 35 10.25 2.42 -23.66
CA LYS A 35 9.49 1.48 -24.48
C LYS A 35 8.08 2.03 -24.70
N PRO A 36 7.62 2.22 -25.96
CA PRO A 36 6.25 2.62 -26.23
C PRO A 36 5.26 1.59 -25.67
N ARG A 37 4.21 2.04 -24.96
CA ARG A 37 3.16 1.16 -24.45
C ARG A 37 2.24 0.68 -25.60
N PRO A 38 1.84 -0.60 -25.65
CA PRO A 38 0.85 -1.08 -26.60
C PRO A 38 -0.48 -0.32 -26.47
N LYS A 39 -1.18 -0.10 -27.60
CA LYS A 39 -2.43 0.69 -27.61
C LYS A 39 -3.58 0.05 -26.84
N ASP A 40 -3.61 -1.28 -26.76
CA ASP A 40 -4.69 -2.06 -26.16
C ASP A 40 -4.30 -2.61 -24.76
N GLU A 41 -3.22 -2.12 -24.18
CA GLU A 41 -2.78 -2.47 -22.82
C GLU A 41 -3.64 -1.76 -21.75
N ASN A 42 -3.61 -2.27 -20.52
CA ASN A 42 -4.14 -1.54 -19.37
C ASN A 42 -3.50 -0.15 -19.26
N ILE A 43 -4.32 0.89 -19.03
CA ILE A 43 -3.89 2.29 -18.97
C ILE A 43 -2.82 2.55 -17.89
N LEU A 44 -2.78 1.72 -16.85
CA LEU A 44 -1.77 1.79 -15.79
C LEU A 44 -0.34 1.66 -16.33
N GLY A 45 -0.13 0.97 -17.45
CA GLY A 45 1.19 0.95 -18.11
C GLY A 45 1.65 2.33 -18.56
N GLU A 46 0.77 3.10 -19.21
CA GLU A 46 1.13 4.45 -19.66
C GLU A 46 1.19 5.46 -18.51
N VAL A 47 0.32 5.31 -17.50
CA VAL A 47 0.36 6.15 -16.30
C VAL A 47 1.65 5.92 -15.50
N ALA A 48 2.04 4.66 -15.28
CA ALA A 48 3.30 4.31 -14.61
C ALA A 48 4.50 4.86 -15.37
N ARG A 49 4.52 4.69 -16.70
CA ARG A 49 5.58 5.21 -17.57
C ARG A 49 5.73 6.72 -17.45
N GLN A 50 4.64 7.48 -17.57
CA GLN A 50 4.68 8.95 -17.47
C GLN A 50 5.05 9.42 -16.07
N PHE A 51 4.53 8.76 -15.03
CA PHE A 51 4.93 9.04 -13.65
C PHE A 51 6.45 8.87 -13.50
N TRP A 52 6.99 7.74 -13.95
CA TRP A 52 8.39 7.40 -13.74
C TRP A 52 9.37 8.25 -14.55
N VAL A 53 9.06 8.53 -15.83
CA VAL A 53 9.86 9.45 -16.66
C VAL A 53 10.01 10.84 -16.02
N ASN A 54 9.01 11.30 -15.26
CA ASN A 54 9.07 12.60 -14.60
C ASN A 54 9.73 12.52 -13.22
N ALA A 55 9.40 11.50 -12.43
CA ALA A 55 9.96 11.27 -11.11
C ALA A 55 11.49 11.04 -11.14
N SER A 56 11.96 10.19 -12.06
CA SER A 56 13.39 9.84 -12.19
C SER A 56 14.28 11.03 -12.56
N LYS A 57 13.74 12.10 -13.16
CA LYS A 57 14.51 13.31 -13.51
C LYS A 57 14.95 14.13 -12.31
N ILE A 58 14.23 14.03 -11.20
CA ILE A 58 14.48 14.81 -9.97
C ILE A 58 14.93 13.94 -8.80
N ALA A 59 14.88 12.62 -8.95
CA ALA A 59 15.31 11.68 -7.94
C ALA A 59 16.78 11.31 -8.10
N SER A 60 17.51 11.28 -6.99
CA SER A 60 18.84 10.71 -6.88
C SER A 60 18.83 9.23 -7.23
N SER A 61 20.00 8.67 -7.52
CA SER A 61 20.11 7.25 -7.88
C SER A 61 19.64 6.34 -6.75
N SER A 62 19.94 6.65 -5.48
CA SER A 62 19.47 5.84 -4.36
C SER A 62 17.96 5.94 -4.16
N SER A 63 17.38 7.15 -4.22
CA SER A 63 15.94 7.34 -4.09
C SER A 63 15.16 6.61 -5.19
N GLN A 64 15.71 6.55 -6.41
CA GLN A 64 15.13 5.75 -7.49
C GLN A 64 15.11 4.25 -7.16
N LEU A 65 16.23 3.70 -6.67
CA LEU A 65 16.33 2.30 -6.27
C LEU A 65 15.37 1.96 -5.12
N HIS A 66 15.30 2.82 -4.09
CA HIS A 66 14.40 2.64 -2.96
C HIS A 66 12.93 2.65 -3.40
N PHE A 67 12.54 3.60 -4.25
CA PHE A 67 11.18 3.65 -4.79
C PHE A 67 10.83 2.41 -5.60
N LEU A 68 11.71 1.99 -6.52
CA LEU A 68 11.46 0.81 -7.35
C LEU A 68 11.27 -0.43 -6.49
N ARG A 69 12.07 -0.57 -5.42
CA ARG A 69 11.90 -1.68 -4.46
C ARG A 69 10.57 -1.59 -3.71
N ASP A 70 10.26 -0.44 -3.13
CA ASP A 70 9.05 -0.27 -2.32
C ASP A 70 7.76 -0.39 -3.15
N VAL A 71 7.74 0.11 -4.39
CA VAL A 71 6.58 -0.05 -5.29
C VAL A 71 6.42 -1.49 -5.77
N THR A 72 7.53 -2.21 -5.99
CA THR A 72 7.49 -3.64 -6.35
C THR A 72 6.97 -4.49 -5.20
N ASP A 73 7.48 -4.26 -3.98
CA ASP A 73 6.97 -4.92 -2.76
C ASP A 73 5.47 -4.66 -2.57
N TYR A 74 5.04 -3.40 -2.75
CA TYR A 74 3.63 -3.00 -2.66
C TYR A 74 2.77 -3.75 -3.68
N LEU A 75 3.16 -3.74 -4.96
CA LEU A 75 2.38 -4.39 -6.00
C LEU A 75 2.31 -5.92 -5.80
N HIS A 76 3.38 -6.55 -5.30
CA HIS A 76 3.33 -7.96 -4.91
C HIS A 76 2.32 -8.21 -3.79
N SER A 77 2.27 -7.32 -2.79
CA SER A 77 1.29 -7.41 -1.71
C SER A 77 -0.15 -7.20 -2.19
N VAL A 78 -0.37 -6.35 -3.20
CA VAL A 78 -1.69 -6.14 -3.83
C VAL A 78 -2.14 -7.39 -4.60
N VAL A 79 -1.21 -8.09 -5.28
CA VAL A 79 -1.52 -9.39 -5.90
C VAL A 79 -1.97 -10.39 -4.82
N GLN A 80 -1.23 -10.50 -3.72
CA GLN A 80 -1.60 -11.40 -2.61
C GLN A 80 -2.97 -11.06 -2.02
N GLU A 81 -3.28 -9.77 -1.85
CA GLU A 81 -4.60 -9.33 -1.40
C GLU A 81 -5.74 -9.75 -2.32
N ALA A 82 -5.54 -9.63 -3.64
CA ALA A 82 -6.52 -10.07 -4.62
C ALA A 82 -6.71 -11.59 -4.59
N GLU A 83 -5.64 -12.36 -4.42
CA GLU A 83 -5.73 -13.82 -4.23
C GLU A 83 -6.45 -14.20 -2.93
N ASP A 84 -6.18 -13.50 -1.83
CA ASP A 84 -6.83 -13.74 -0.55
C ASP A 84 -8.32 -13.37 -0.58
N ARG A 85 -8.68 -12.32 -1.33
CA ARG A 85 -10.07 -11.96 -1.63
C ARG A 85 -10.77 -13.04 -2.46
N ASP A 86 -10.12 -13.54 -3.52
CA ASP A 86 -10.67 -14.61 -4.37
C ASP A 86 -10.93 -15.92 -3.59
N ASN A 87 -10.18 -16.15 -2.50
CA ASN A 87 -10.30 -17.33 -1.64
C ASN A 87 -11.04 -17.07 -0.31
N GLU A 88 -11.62 -15.88 -0.13
CA GLU A 88 -12.37 -15.50 1.08
C GLU A 88 -11.56 -15.72 2.39
N ILE A 89 -10.25 -15.42 2.39
CA ILE A 89 -9.33 -15.60 3.54
C ILE A 89 -9.48 -14.52 4.63
N ILE A 90 -10.21 -14.81 5.70
CA ILE A 90 -10.38 -13.84 6.79
C ILE A 90 -9.12 -13.83 7.68
N TYR A 91 -8.47 -12.68 7.79
CA TYR A 91 -7.27 -12.52 8.61
C TYR A 91 -7.56 -12.51 10.11
N SER A 92 -6.54 -12.89 10.88
CA SER A 92 -6.42 -12.47 12.27
C SER A 92 -6.01 -11.00 12.33
N VAL A 93 -6.16 -10.36 13.50
CA VAL A 93 -5.69 -8.97 13.68
C VAL A 93 -4.18 -8.83 13.44
N GLU A 94 -3.38 -9.84 13.82
CA GLU A 94 -1.93 -9.83 13.62
C GLU A 94 -1.57 -9.92 12.13
N SER A 95 -2.09 -10.94 11.44
CA SER A 95 -1.82 -11.14 10.01
C SER A 95 -2.38 -10.00 9.16
N TYR A 96 -3.46 -9.34 9.59
CA TYR A 96 -3.96 -8.13 8.96
C TYR A 96 -2.87 -7.04 8.92
N PHE A 97 -2.22 -6.70 10.04
CA PHE A 97 -1.19 -5.65 10.00
C PHE A 97 0.05 -6.07 9.23
N GLU A 98 0.43 -7.34 9.28
CA GLU A 98 1.55 -7.86 8.50
C GLU A 98 1.33 -7.67 7.00
N THR A 99 0.16 -8.06 6.49
CA THR A 99 -0.20 -7.88 5.08
C THR A 99 -0.47 -6.42 4.74
N ARG A 100 -1.26 -5.72 5.55
CA ARG A 100 -1.75 -4.37 5.24
C ARG A 100 -0.61 -3.36 5.13
N ARG A 101 0.49 -3.54 5.86
CA ARG A 101 1.70 -2.71 5.71
C ARG A 101 2.34 -2.82 4.33
N GLY A 102 2.13 -3.93 3.63
CA GLY A 102 2.58 -4.15 2.26
C GLY A 102 1.66 -3.50 1.24
N ASN A 103 0.34 -3.69 1.36
CA ASN A 103 -0.62 -3.31 0.30
C ASN A 103 -1.33 -1.95 0.49
N VAL A 104 -1.16 -1.24 1.61
CA VAL A 104 -1.83 0.08 1.80
C VAL A 104 -1.21 1.23 0.98
N GLY A 105 -0.13 0.98 0.23
CA GLY A 105 0.49 1.98 -0.64
C GLY A 105 1.24 3.12 0.06
N VAL A 106 1.40 3.08 1.39
CA VAL A 106 2.06 4.15 2.16
C VAL A 106 3.58 4.15 1.97
N ARG A 107 4.23 2.98 1.91
CA ARG A 107 5.70 2.90 1.75
C ARG A 107 6.20 3.60 0.47
N PRO A 108 5.63 3.35 -0.74
CA PRO A 108 5.99 4.11 -1.93
C PRO A 108 5.78 5.63 -1.83
N CYS A 109 4.93 6.10 -0.90
CA CYS A 109 4.72 7.52 -0.65
C CYS A 109 5.85 8.18 0.16
N PHE A 110 6.86 7.43 0.63
CA PHE A 110 8.03 8.03 1.26
C PHE A 110 9.06 8.57 0.26
N PHE A 111 9.02 8.09 -0.99
CA PHE A 111 9.94 8.50 -2.05
C PHE A 111 10.09 10.03 -2.25
N PRO A 112 9.02 10.85 -2.21
CA PRO A 112 9.14 12.31 -2.28
C PRO A 112 10.01 12.94 -1.19
N PHE A 113 10.18 12.29 -0.04
CA PHE A 113 11.04 12.78 1.05
C PHE A 113 12.52 12.49 0.81
N GLU A 114 12.85 11.56 -0.09
CA GLU A 114 14.23 11.16 -0.39
C GLU A 114 14.80 11.84 -1.64
N LEU A 115 13.95 12.39 -2.52
CA LEU A 115 14.28 12.76 -3.91
C LEU A 115 15.73 13.18 -4.16
N GLU A 116 16.15 14.36 -3.70
CA GLU A 116 17.49 14.90 -3.98
C GLU A 116 18.52 14.60 -2.88
N LEU A 117 18.15 13.82 -1.86
CA LEU A 117 18.97 13.64 -0.66
C LEU A 117 20.10 12.62 -0.83
N ASP A 118 20.01 11.73 -1.84
CA ASP A 118 21.00 10.67 -2.11
C ASP A 118 21.35 9.85 -0.85
N LEU A 119 20.32 9.50 -0.08
CA LEU A 119 20.49 8.78 1.19
C LEU A 119 20.98 7.35 0.91
N PRO A 120 21.99 6.85 1.64
CA PRO A 120 22.43 5.48 1.50
C PRO A 120 21.51 4.51 2.26
N ASP A 121 21.53 3.24 1.87
CA ASP A 121 20.75 2.15 2.46
C ASP A 121 20.83 2.10 3.99
N GLU A 122 22.00 2.32 4.59
CA GLU A 122 22.16 2.26 6.04
C GLU A 122 21.39 3.35 6.80
N VAL A 123 21.03 4.45 6.13
CA VAL A 123 20.18 5.50 6.70
C VAL A 123 18.72 5.13 6.55
N VAL A 124 18.28 4.80 5.34
CA VAL A 124 16.87 4.51 5.03
C VAL A 124 16.40 3.24 5.75
N TYR A 125 17.28 2.24 5.86
CA TYR A 125 17.02 0.97 6.53
C TYR A 125 17.60 0.91 7.93
N HIS A 126 17.97 2.06 8.51
CA HIS A 126 18.31 2.12 9.92
C HIS A 126 17.10 1.64 10.75
N PRO A 127 17.27 0.77 11.76
CA PRO A 127 16.16 0.18 12.50
C PRO A 127 15.16 1.20 13.06
N VAL A 128 15.65 2.34 13.55
CA VAL A 128 14.84 3.46 14.07
C VAL A 128 13.97 4.08 12.97
N ILE A 129 14.51 4.27 11.76
CA ILE A 129 13.75 4.83 10.62
C ILE A 129 12.66 3.85 10.19
N LEU A 130 12.99 2.56 10.12
CA LEU A 130 12.01 1.51 9.82
C LEU A 130 10.90 1.44 10.86
N GLU A 131 11.23 1.54 12.16
CA GLU A 131 10.24 1.56 13.24
C GLU A 131 9.28 2.77 13.12
N LEU A 132 9.84 3.96 12.86
CA LEU A 132 9.04 5.17 12.60
C LEU A 132 8.16 5.00 11.36
N ALA A 133 8.70 4.43 10.28
CA ALA A 133 7.97 4.18 9.04
C ALA A 133 6.79 3.21 9.27
N PHE A 134 7.00 2.10 9.99
CA PHE A 134 5.93 1.17 10.32
C PHE A 134 4.84 1.79 11.20
N CYS A 135 5.22 2.63 12.17
CA CYS A 135 4.24 3.39 12.94
C CYS A 135 3.40 4.31 12.05
N VAL A 136 4.02 5.04 11.11
CA VAL A 136 3.30 5.91 10.17
C VAL A 136 2.37 5.11 9.28
N VAL A 137 2.85 3.98 8.73
CA VAL A 137 2.03 3.08 7.90
C VAL A 137 0.80 2.64 8.68
N ASP A 138 0.96 2.09 9.89
CA ASP A 138 -0.17 1.61 10.68
C ASP A 138 -1.16 2.72 11.07
N LEU A 139 -0.67 3.92 11.40
CA LEU A 139 -1.53 5.07 11.71
C LEU A 139 -2.35 5.49 10.49
N VAL A 140 -1.73 5.55 9.31
CA VAL A 140 -2.42 5.89 8.05
C VAL A 140 -3.43 4.80 7.69
N THR A 141 -3.05 3.54 7.81
CA THR A 141 -3.93 2.37 7.60
C THR A 141 -5.18 2.45 8.46
N LEU A 142 -5.03 2.60 9.78
CA LEU A 142 -6.18 2.67 10.70
C LEU A 142 -7.10 3.84 10.38
N ASN A 143 -6.53 5.00 10.04
CA ASN A 143 -7.32 6.16 9.65
C ASN A 143 -8.05 5.92 8.33
N ASN A 144 -7.39 5.35 7.33
CA ASN A 144 -7.99 5.00 6.04
C ASN A 144 -9.18 4.07 6.23
N ASP A 145 -8.98 2.94 6.90
CA ASP A 145 -10.03 1.92 7.09
C ASP A 145 -11.23 2.46 7.87
N ILE A 146 -11.03 3.33 8.87
CA ILE A 146 -12.14 3.97 9.59
C ILE A 146 -12.94 4.90 8.66
N VAL A 147 -12.28 5.73 7.84
CA VAL A 147 -12.98 6.69 6.98
C VAL A 147 -13.59 6.05 5.74
N SER A 148 -12.98 4.97 5.23
CA SER A 148 -13.41 4.27 4.02
C SER A 148 -14.47 3.20 4.29
N TYR A 149 -14.59 2.70 5.53
CA TYR A 149 -15.46 1.58 5.89
C TYR A 149 -16.87 1.67 5.30
N ASN A 150 -17.54 2.82 5.42
CA ASN A 150 -18.90 2.99 4.93
C ASN A 150 -19.02 2.85 3.40
N LYS A 151 -17.99 3.25 2.65
CA LYS A 151 -17.93 3.02 1.20
C LYS A 151 -17.76 1.53 0.93
N GLU A 152 -16.75 0.92 1.55
CA GLU A 152 -16.33 -0.46 1.29
C GLU A 152 -17.43 -1.47 1.65
N GLN A 153 -18.06 -1.34 2.82
CA GLN A 153 -19.15 -2.25 3.22
C GLN A 153 -20.38 -2.12 2.32
N ALA A 154 -20.64 -0.93 1.77
CA ALA A 154 -21.79 -0.71 0.88
C ALA A 154 -21.61 -1.37 -0.49
N ILE A 155 -20.37 -1.64 -0.90
CA ILE A 155 -20.03 -2.29 -2.17
C ILE A 155 -19.53 -3.73 -2.00
N GLY A 156 -19.42 -4.22 -0.76
CA GLY A 156 -18.96 -5.59 -0.46
C GLY A 156 -17.45 -5.78 -0.52
N ASP A 157 -16.68 -4.69 -0.40
CA ASP A 157 -15.21 -4.66 -0.51
C ASP A 157 -14.52 -4.38 0.84
N ASN A 158 -15.21 -4.63 1.95
CA ASN A 158 -14.67 -4.40 3.29
C ASN A 158 -13.91 -5.62 3.84
N PHE A 159 -13.53 -6.56 2.98
CA PHE A 159 -12.94 -7.83 3.37
C PHE A 159 -11.62 -7.64 4.14
N GLN A 160 -10.75 -6.78 3.60
CA GLN A 160 -9.49 -6.39 4.21
C GLN A 160 -9.57 -5.08 5.00
N ASN A 161 -10.74 -4.70 5.51
CA ASN A 161 -10.88 -3.56 6.40
C ASN A 161 -10.72 -3.98 7.87
N VAL A 162 -9.92 -3.25 8.65
CA VAL A 162 -9.64 -3.55 10.07
C VAL A 162 -10.90 -3.66 10.91
N LEU A 163 -11.94 -2.86 10.63
CA LEU A 163 -13.19 -2.91 11.38
C LEU A 163 -13.90 -4.23 11.13
N ASN A 164 -13.90 -4.73 9.89
CA ASN A 164 -14.45 -6.04 9.56
C ASN A 164 -13.65 -7.17 10.23
N VAL A 165 -12.31 -7.10 10.17
CA VAL A 165 -11.41 -8.07 10.82
C VAL A 165 -11.67 -8.12 12.32
N VAL A 166 -11.79 -6.96 12.98
CA VAL A 166 -12.00 -6.88 14.43
C VAL A 166 -13.39 -7.37 14.83
N MET A 167 -14.44 -6.97 14.11
CA MET A 167 -15.79 -7.48 14.37
C MET A 167 -15.82 -9.01 14.29
N HIS A 168 -15.17 -9.60 13.29
CA HIS A 168 -15.09 -11.05 13.12
C HIS A 168 -14.30 -11.73 14.25
N ASN A 169 -13.08 -11.26 14.53
CA ASN A 169 -12.18 -11.93 15.47
C ASN A 169 -12.55 -11.71 16.94
N MET A 170 -13.22 -10.59 17.27
CA MET A 170 -13.56 -10.21 18.64
C MET A 170 -15.06 -10.34 18.96
N GLU A 171 -15.86 -10.84 18.02
CA GLU A 171 -17.32 -10.99 18.14
C GLU A 171 -18.00 -9.69 18.63
N THR A 172 -17.56 -8.56 18.06
CA THR A 172 -18.02 -7.22 18.46
C THR A 172 -18.80 -6.54 17.34
N ASP A 173 -19.52 -5.47 17.67
CA ASP A 173 -20.22 -4.66 16.70
C ASP A 173 -19.31 -3.55 16.12
N LEU A 174 -19.86 -2.75 15.21
CA LEU A 174 -19.11 -1.67 14.57
C LEU A 174 -18.58 -0.64 15.58
N GLU A 175 -19.35 -0.33 16.63
CA GLU A 175 -18.93 0.60 17.67
C GLU A 175 -17.72 0.04 18.43
N GLY A 176 -17.79 -1.22 18.85
CA GLY A 176 -16.67 -1.90 19.52
C GLY A 176 -15.42 -2.00 18.65
N ALA A 177 -15.57 -2.25 17.34
CA ALA A 177 -14.47 -2.27 16.40
C ALA A 177 -13.82 -0.89 16.23
N ILE A 178 -14.61 0.19 16.13
CA ILE A 178 -14.11 1.57 16.07
C ILE A 178 -13.36 1.92 17.36
N GLN A 179 -13.92 1.60 18.53
CA GLN A 179 -13.27 1.85 19.81
C GLN A 179 -11.93 1.10 19.91
N TRP A 180 -11.88 -0.14 19.44
CA TRP A 180 -10.65 -0.91 19.36
C TRP A 180 -9.62 -0.24 18.45
N ALA A 181 -10.02 0.18 17.24
CA ALA A 181 -9.13 0.79 16.25
C ALA A 181 -8.56 2.12 16.74
N VAL A 182 -9.39 2.98 17.33
CA VAL A 182 -8.95 4.24 17.96
C VAL A 182 -7.99 3.98 19.12
N GLY A 183 -8.31 3.02 20.00
CA GLY A 183 -7.42 2.64 21.09
C GLY A 183 -6.08 2.06 20.61
N HIS A 184 -6.07 1.37 19.48
CA HIS A 184 -4.86 0.87 18.84
C HIS A 184 -4.03 2.01 18.23
N HIS A 185 -4.67 2.90 17.48
CA HIS A 185 -4.07 4.10 16.92
C HIS A 185 -3.36 4.94 18.00
N ASP A 186 -4.02 5.17 19.14
CA ASP A 186 -3.43 5.93 20.27
C ASP A 186 -2.17 5.27 20.86
N ARG A 187 -2.10 3.93 20.88
CA ARG A 187 -0.91 3.20 21.34
C ARG A 187 0.25 3.39 20.37
N ILE A 188 -0.01 3.29 19.07
CA ILE A 188 1.02 3.49 18.05
C ILE A 188 1.55 4.93 18.08
N ASN A 189 0.66 5.92 18.18
CA ASN A 189 1.05 7.32 18.26
C ASN A 189 1.95 7.62 19.48
N LYS A 190 1.67 6.98 20.63
CA LYS A 190 2.53 7.06 21.82
C LYS A 190 3.89 6.39 21.62
N ASN A 191 3.98 5.35 20.82
CA ASN A 191 5.26 4.70 20.51
C ASN A 191 6.07 5.56 19.55
N PHE A 192 5.45 6.05 18.47
CA PHE A 192 6.07 6.97 17.51
C PHE A 192 6.69 8.20 18.19
N SER A 193 6.01 8.75 19.20
CA SER A 193 6.49 9.93 19.94
C SER A 193 7.67 9.67 20.89
N LYS A 194 8.10 8.41 21.06
CA LYS A 194 9.17 8.00 21.99
C LYS A 194 10.43 7.48 21.30
N VAL A 195 10.35 7.24 20.00
CA VAL A 195 11.48 6.84 19.16
C VAL A 195 12.39 8.06 18.93
#